data_AF-A0A841U717-F1
#
_entry.id   AF-A0A841U717-F1
#
_cell.length_a   1.000
_cell.length_b   1.000
_cell.length_c   1.000
_cell.angle_alpha   90.00
_cell.angle_beta   90.00
_cell.angle_gamma   90.00
#
_symmetry.space_group_name_H-M   'P 1'
#
loop_
_entity.id
_entity.type
_entity.pdbx_description
1 polymer ?
#
loop_
_entity_poly.entity_id
_entity_poly.type
_entity_poly.pdbx_seq_one_letter_code
_entity_poly.pdbx_strand_id
1 'polypeptide(L)'
;MRIKVDQRGSSKVAIVESDSIVIGDVQDALDLLASVQYNEGCEKILIPKSNVAEAFFDLSTRLAGEILQKFATYQTKLAIVGDFGGYGSKSLKDFIYESNQGKNAFFLPDEESALDALHRLP
;
A
#
# COMPACT_ATOMS: atom_id res chain seq x y z
N MET A 1 8.08 -8.52 10.92
CA MET A 1 7.77 -7.17 10.40
C MET A 1 8.56 -6.12 11.16
N ARG A 2 9.23 -5.22 10.44
CA ARG A 2 9.88 -4.00 10.93
C ARG A 2 9.29 -2.82 10.15
N ILE A 3 9.22 -1.66 10.79
CA ILE A 3 8.85 -0.40 10.12
C ILE A 3 10.07 0.53 10.16
N LYS A 4 10.40 1.11 9.01
CA LYS A 4 11.33 2.23 8.87
C LYS A 4 10.55 3.48 8.51
N VAL A 5 11.03 4.66 8.88
CA VAL A 5 10.40 5.93 8.50
C VAL A 5 11.32 6.69 7.56
N ASP A 6 10.84 6.98 6.35
CA ASP A 6 11.43 7.99 5.47
C ASP A 6 10.75 9.33 5.72
N GLN A 7 11.55 10.38 5.88
CA GLN A 7 11.04 11.71 6.20
C GLN A 7 11.62 12.77 5.28
N ARG A 8 10.73 13.53 4.63
CA ARG A 8 11.06 14.70 3.81
C ARG A 8 10.31 15.92 4.34
N GLY A 9 11.00 16.78 5.09
CA GLY A 9 10.39 17.91 5.78
C GLY A 9 9.37 17.43 6.83
N SER A 10 8.11 17.87 6.71
CA SER A 10 7.00 17.42 7.56
C SER A 10 6.34 16.12 7.09
N SER A 11 6.67 15.64 5.89
CA SER A 11 6.05 14.45 5.28
C SER A 11 6.80 13.19 5.74
N LYS A 12 6.07 12.25 6.36
CA LYS A 12 6.61 10.96 6.83
C LYS A 12 5.95 9.79 6.11
N VAL A 13 6.74 8.80 5.73
CA VAL A 13 6.30 7.55 5.11
C VAL A 13 6.83 6.38 5.90
N ALA A 14 5.94 5.49 6.33
CA ALA A 14 6.30 4.21 6.95
C ALA A 14 6.59 3.17 5.86
N ILE A 15 7.82 2.66 5.83
CA ILE A 15 8.27 1.59 4.96
C ILE A 15 8.18 0.28 5.73
N VAL A 16 7.35 -0.65 5.23
CA VAL A 16 7.16 -1.98 5.80
C VAL A 16 8.24 -2.91 5.27
N GLU A 17 8.97 -3.55 6.17
CA GLU A 17 9.96 -4.59 5.85
C GLU A 17 9.54 -5.90 6.52
N SER A 18 9.26 -6.94 5.74
CA SER A 18 8.93 -8.26 6.26
C SER A 18 9.31 -9.36 5.28
N ASP A 19 9.63 -10.55 5.79
CA ASP A 19 9.86 -11.76 4.99
C ASP A 19 8.56 -12.60 4.82
N SER A 20 7.45 -12.11 5.35
CA SER A 20 6.14 -12.79 5.37
C SER A 20 5.04 -11.88 4.83
N ILE A 21 3.87 -12.48 4.55
CA ILE A 21 2.64 -11.70 4.35
C ILE A 21 2.36 -10.87 5.61
N VAL A 22 2.04 -9.59 5.39
CA VAL A 22 1.63 -8.61 6.39
C VAL A 22 0.17 -8.23 6.18
N ILE A 23 -0.30 -8.21 4.93
CA ILE A 23 -1.71 -7.98 4.59
C ILE A 23 -2.25 -9.25 3.91
N GLY A 24 -2.84 -10.14 4.69
CA GLY A 24 -3.55 -11.33 4.22
C GLY A 24 -5.05 -11.10 4.07
N ASP A 25 -5.64 -10.33 4.99
CA ASP A 25 -7.05 -9.97 4.99
C ASP A 25 -7.32 -8.52 5.45
N VAL A 26 -8.60 -8.20 5.72
CA VAL A 26 -9.03 -6.87 6.18
C VAL A 26 -8.56 -6.59 7.61
N GLN A 27 -8.49 -7.59 8.49
CA GLN A 27 -8.03 -7.41 9.86
C GLN A 27 -6.54 -7.10 9.89
N ASP A 28 -5.74 -7.84 9.11
CA ASP A 28 -4.32 -7.57 8.94
C ASP A 28 -4.04 -6.13 8.46
N ALA A 29 -4.84 -5.64 7.52
CA ALA A 29 -4.75 -4.25 7.06
C ALA A 29 -5.05 -3.23 8.17
N LEU A 30 -6.05 -3.50 9.02
CA LEU A 30 -6.39 -2.65 10.16
C LEU A 30 -5.29 -2.68 11.23
N ASP A 31 -4.70 -3.85 11.48
CA ASP A 31 -3.61 -4.02 12.45
C ASP A 31 -2.35 -3.27 11.98
N LEU A 32 -2.05 -3.29 10.68
CA LEU A 32 -0.97 -2.50 10.09
C LEU A 32 -1.23 -0.99 10.24
N LEU A 33 -2.44 -0.52 9.91
CA LEU A 33 -2.83 0.88 10.07
C LEU A 33 -2.64 1.35 11.52
N ALA A 34 -3.14 0.57 12.48
CA ALA A 34 -3.01 0.88 13.90
C ALA A 34 -1.54 0.90 14.34
N SER A 35 -0.74 -0.07 13.91
CA SER A 35 0.68 -0.18 14.26
C SER A 35 1.48 1.01 13.73
N VAL A 36 1.27 1.40 12.47
CA VAL A 36 1.97 2.54 11.86
C VAL A 36 1.55 3.85 12.52
N GLN A 37 0.25 4.04 12.76
CA GLN A 37 -0.25 5.28 13.35
C GLN A 37 0.19 5.43 14.82
N TYR A 38 0.08 4.37 15.63
CA TYR A 38 0.41 4.43 17.05
C TYR A 38 1.92 4.53 17.31
N ASN A 39 2.74 3.78 16.59
CA ASN A 39 4.18 3.73 16.85
C ASN A 39 4.94 4.87 16.17
N GLU A 40 4.59 5.19 14.92
CA GLU A 40 5.41 6.07 14.07
C GLU A 40 4.73 7.41 13.75
N GLY A 41 3.41 7.53 14.01
CA GLY A 41 2.63 8.72 13.68
C GLY A 41 2.63 9.03 12.18
N CYS A 42 2.66 8.00 11.34
CA CYS A 42 2.66 8.14 9.88
C CYS A 42 1.26 7.91 9.30
N GLU A 43 0.91 8.68 8.27
CA GLU A 43 -0.36 8.56 7.51
C GLU A 43 -0.10 8.11 6.06
N LYS A 44 1.11 7.62 5.78
CA LYS A 44 1.56 7.17 4.46
C LYS A 44 2.37 5.90 4.64
N ILE A 45 2.03 4.85 3.90
CA ILE A 45 2.60 3.52 4.03
C ILE A 45 3.11 3.07 2.67
N LEU A 46 4.33 2.56 2.65
CA LEU A 46 4.93 1.84 1.54
C LEU A 46 5.08 0.37 1.97
N ILE A 47 4.53 -0.54 1.19
CA ILE A 47 4.62 -1.97 1.45
C ILE A 47 5.08 -2.73 0.19
N PRO A 48 6.04 -3.65 0.29
CA PRO A 48 6.39 -4.55 -0.80
C PRO A 48 5.20 -5.42 -1.20
N LYS A 49 5.01 -5.64 -2.51
CA LYS A 49 4.02 -6.55 -3.08
C LYS A 49 4.12 -7.94 -2.44
N SER A 50 5.33 -8.42 -2.17
CA SER A 50 5.60 -9.72 -1.52
C SER A 50 5.04 -9.83 -0.10
N ASN A 51 4.65 -8.72 0.53
CA ASN A 51 4.02 -8.70 1.85
C ASN A 51 2.48 -8.59 1.77
N VAL A 52 1.90 -8.62 0.57
CA VAL A 52 0.45 -8.60 0.34
C VAL A 52 0.05 -9.94 -0.27
N ALA A 53 -1.00 -10.57 0.27
CA ALA A 53 -1.44 -11.87 -0.23
C ALA A 53 -1.92 -11.81 -1.69
N GLU A 54 -1.65 -12.86 -2.46
CA GLU A 54 -2.05 -12.96 -3.89
C GLU A 54 -3.57 -12.76 -4.10
N ALA A 55 -4.40 -13.15 -3.12
CA ALA A 55 -5.85 -12.93 -3.14
C ALA A 55 -6.23 -11.44 -3.29
N PHE A 56 -5.39 -10.51 -2.84
CA PHE A 56 -5.58 -9.07 -3.06
C PHE A 56 -5.62 -8.74 -4.56
N PHE A 57 -4.76 -9.38 -5.36
CA PHE A 57 -4.62 -9.09 -6.78
C PHE A 57 -5.64 -9.85 -7.64
N ASP A 58 -6.37 -10.80 -7.06
CA ASP A 58 -7.57 -11.38 -7.65
C ASP A 58 -8.80 -10.52 -7.30
N LEU A 59 -9.18 -9.62 -8.21
CA LEU A 59 -10.31 -8.71 -8.01
C LEU A 59 -11.66 -9.42 -7.80
N SER A 60 -11.79 -10.71 -8.15
CA SER A 60 -13.02 -11.47 -7.91
C SER A 60 -13.27 -11.73 -6.41
N THR A 61 -12.21 -11.71 -5.60
CA THR A 61 -12.27 -11.87 -4.13
C THR A 61 -12.87 -10.66 -3.43
N ARG A 62 -12.90 -9.50 -4.11
CA ARG A 62 -13.27 -8.17 -3.56
C ARG A 62 -12.32 -7.64 -2.48
N LEU A 63 -11.29 -8.41 -2.11
CA LEU A 63 -10.40 -8.10 -1.00
C LEU A 63 -9.65 -6.78 -1.19
N ALA A 64 -9.15 -6.51 -2.39
CA ALA A 64 -8.49 -5.24 -2.70
C ALA A 64 -9.39 -4.03 -2.42
N GLY A 65 -10.66 -4.10 -2.85
CA GLY A 65 -11.61 -3.01 -2.63
C GLY A 65 -11.89 -2.79 -1.14
N GLU A 66 -12.11 -3.86 -0.40
CA GLU A 66 -12.37 -3.81 1.05
C GLU A 66 -11.19 -3.23 1.83
N ILE A 67 -9.96 -3.65 1.51
CA ILE A 67 -8.73 -3.15 2.14
C ILE A 67 -8.51 -1.68 1.77
N LEU A 68 -8.50 -1.33 0.49
CA LEU A 68 -8.25 0.05 0.06
C LEU A 68 -9.31 1.02 0.60
N GLN A 69 -10.55 0.57 0.79
CA GLN A 69 -11.59 1.35 1.45
C GLN A 69 -11.23 1.66 2.92
N LYS A 70 -10.57 0.75 3.65
CA LYS A 70 -10.08 1.03 5.01
C LYS A 70 -9.00 2.11 4.97
N PHE A 71 -7.99 1.96 4.13
CA PHE A 71 -6.95 2.99 3.97
C PHE A 71 -7.54 4.37 3.68
N ALA A 72 -8.51 4.46 2.76
CA ALA A 72 -9.22 5.70 2.48
C ALA A 72 -10.03 6.23 3.68
N THR A 73 -10.73 5.35 4.40
CA THR A 73 -11.55 5.71 5.59
C THR A 73 -10.68 6.30 6.70
N TYR A 74 -9.52 5.69 6.95
CA TYR A 74 -8.53 6.15 7.94
C TYR A 74 -7.57 7.20 7.38
N GLN A 75 -7.87 7.77 6.21
CA GLN A 75 -7.09 8.83 5.53
C GLN A 75 -5.62 8.46 5.26
N THR A 76 -5.25 7.18 5.34
CA THR A 76 -3.89 6.71 5.14
C THR A 76 -3.62 6.43 3.67
N LYS A 77 -2.48 6.89 3.16
CA LYS A 77 -2.06 6.68 1.76
C LYS A 77 -1.23 5.41 1.66
N LEU A 78 -1.47 4.61 0.63
CA LEU A 78 -0.78 3.34 0.44
C LEU A 78 0.01 3.34 -0.88
N ALA A 79 1.24 2.84 -0.86
CA ALA A 79 1.95 2.43 -2.06
C ALA A 79 2.34 0.96 -1.93
N ILE A 80 1.93 0.14 -2.89
CA ILE A 80 2.33 -1.26 -3.02
C ILE A 80 3.43 -1.32 -4.09
N VAL A 81 4.60 -1.82 -3.72
CA VAL A 81 5.81 -1.77 -4.55
C VAL A 81 6.20 -3.15 -5.09
N GLY A 82 6.34 -3.29 -6.40
CA GLY A 82 6.89 -4.49 -7.02
C GLY A 82 6.47 -4.66 -8.48
N ASP A 83 6.75 -5.85 -9.03
CA ASP A 83 6.38 -6.20 -10.40
C ASP A 83 4.94 -6.74 -10.50
N PHE A 84 4.13 -6.05 -11.30
CA PHE A 84 2.74 -6.41 -11.62
C PHE A 84 2.59 -6.96 -13.05
N GLY A 85 3.66 -7.02 -13.84
CA GLY A 85 3.65 -7.47 -15.24
C GLY A 85 3.26 -8.94 -15.41
N GLY A 86 3.51 -9.77 -14.39
CA GLY A 86 3.09 -11.18 -14.36
C GLY A 86 1.57 -11.39 -14.32
N TYR A 87 0.78 -10.36 -13.99
CA TYR A 87 -0.68 -10.47 -14.02
C TYR A 87 -1.23 -10.27 -15.44
N GLY A 88 -1.93 -11.29 -15.93
CA GLY A 88 -2.51 -11.30 -17.27
C GLY A 88 -3.87 -10.61 -17.40
N SER A 89 -4.58 -10.35 -16.29
CA SER A 89 -5.97 -9.87 -16.34
C SER A 89 -6.05 -8.39 -16.73
N LYS A 90 -6.94 -8.07 -17.68
CA LYS A 90 -7.21 -6.68 -18.07
C LYS A 90 -7.81 -5.88 -16.91
N SER A 91 -8.72 -6.48 -16.14
CA SER A 91 -9.37 -5.83 -15.00
C SER A 91 -8.38 -5.36 -13.93
N LEU A 92 -7.36 -6.17 -13.59
CA LEU A 92 -6.33 -5.74 -12.64
C LEU A 92 -5.46 -4.63 -13.22
N LYS A 93 -5.10 -4.71 -14.50
CA LYS A 93 -4.33 -3.64 -15.17
C LYS A 93 -5.09 -2.31 -15.16
N ASP A 94 -6.38 -2.34 -15.50
CA ASP A 94 -7.24 -1.16 -15.48
C ASP A 94 -7.37 -0.61 -14.04
N PHE A 95 -7.58 -1.47 -13.05
CA PHE A 95 -7.65 -1.11 -11.63
C PHE A 95 -6.35 -0.46 -11.11
N ILE A 96 -5.20 -1.03 -11.44
CA ILE A 96 -3.87 -0.49 -11.08
C ILE A 96 -3.69 0.88 -11.73
N TYR A 97 -4.03 0.99 -13.03
CA TYR A 97 -3.93 2.24 -13.77
C TYR A 97 -4.80 3.34 -13.15
N GLU A 98 -6.07 3.05 -12.89
CA GLU A 98 -7.02 3.96 -12.23
C GLU A 98 -6.56 4.38 -10.84
N SER A 99 -6.08 3.42 -10.04
CA SER A 99 -5.55 3.69 -8.69
C SER A 99 -4.38 4.67 -8.73
N ASN A 100 -3.45 4.47 -9.66
CA ASN A 100 -2.28 5.34 -9.86
C ASN A 100 -2.62 6.76 -10.33
N GLN A 101 -3.81 7.01 -10.90
CA GLN A 101 -4.31 8.36 -11.20
C GLN A 101 -4.95 9.05 -9.97
N GLY A 102 -5.25 8.28 -8.93
CA GLY A 102 -5.83 8.76 -7.69
C GLY A 102 -4.81 9.37 -6.74
N LYS A 103 -5.21 9.47 -5.47
CA LYS A 103 -4.37 10.01 -4.37
C LYS A 103 -4.33 9.11 -3.14
N ASN A 104 -4.96 7.94 -3.19
CA ASN A 104 -5.16 7.08 -2.01
C ASN A 104 -4.29 5.83 -2.05
N ALA A 105 -4.09 5.25 -3.23
CA ALA A 105 -3.33 4.02 -3.40
C ALA A 105 -2.48 4.11 -4.67
N PHE A 106 -1.25 3.62 -4.59
CA PHE A 106 -0.35 3.51 -5.73
C PHE A 106 0.19 2.08 -5.85
N PHE A 107 0.47 1.68 -7.07
CA PHE A 107 1.06 0.42 -7.47
C PHE A 107 2.25 0.75 -8.37
N LEU A 108 3.45 0.66 -7.81
CA LEU A 108 4.65 1.25 -8.41
C LEU A 108 5.78 0.22 -8.48
N PRO A 109 6.70 0.35 -9.46
CA PRO A 109 7.71 -0.67 -9.71
C PRO A 109 8.80 -0.74 -8.64
N ASP A 110 9.08 0.36 -7.95
CA ASP A 110 10.20 0.49 -7.02
C ASP A 110 9.89 1.44 -5.85
N GLU A 111 10.78 1.40 -4.84
CA GLU A 111 10.66 2.19 -3.62
C GLU A 111 10.80 3.69 -3.89
N GLU A 112 11.70 4.08 -4.80
CA GLU A 112 11.99 5.48 -5.13
C GLU A 112 10.74 6.19 -5.68
N SER A 113 10.12 5.60 -6.70
CA SER A 113 8.89 6.12 -7.30
C SER A 113 7.72 6.17 -6.31
N ALA A 114 7.64 5.21 -5.39
CA ALA A 114 6.64 5.19 -4.33
C ALA A 114 6.85 6.28 -3.28
N LEU A 115 8.09 6.49 -2.83
CA LEU A 115 8.42 7.60 -1.93
C LEU A 115 8.13 8.95 -2.59
N ASP A 116 8.49 9.12 -3.86
CA ASP A 116 8.19 10.34 -4.61
C ASP A 116 6.69 10.57 -4.76
N ALA A 117 5.89 9.54 -5.02
CA ALA A 117 4.43 9.66 -5.05
C ALA A 117 3.85 10.05 -3.68
N LEU A 118 4.26 9.37 -2.62
CA LEU A 118 3.72 9.59 -1.27
C LEU A 118 4.13 10.95 -0.69
N HIS A 119 5.37 11.39 -0.88
CA HIS A 119 5.81 12.68 -0.37
C HIS A 119 5.21 13.88 -1.11
N ARG A 120 4.73 13.70 -2.35
CA ARG A 120 3.99 14.73 -3.10
C ARG A 120 2.57 14.94 -2.59
N LEU A 121 2.01 13.97 -1.88
CA LEU A 121 0.71 14.11 -1.26
C LEU A 121 0.81 14.99 0.00
N PRO A 122 -0.26 15.74 0.34
CA PRO A 122 -0.34 16.45 1.62
C PRO A 122 -0.08 15.49 2.79
#